data_AF-A0A9Q1RAL2-F1
#
_entry.id   AF-A0A9Q1RAL2-F1
#
_cell.length_a   1.000
_cell.length_b   1.000
_cell.length_c   1.000
_cell.angle_alpha   90.00
_cell.angle_beta   90.00
_cell.angle_gamma   90.00
#
_symmetry.space_group_name_H-M   'P 1'
#
loop_
_entity.id
_entity.type
_entity.pdbx_description
1 polymer ?
#
loop_
_entity_poly.entity_id
_entity_poly.type
_entity_poly.pdbx_seq_one_letter_code
_entity_poly.pdbx_strand_id
1 'polypeptide(L)'
;MTSSSGATTSQNVDYTHFISLPLSIHPEMVNKLINVQKSVLGTTEVYQDLGIEKSIFINPKTFHLTVVMLRLWNKDRFEAASEVMRTVSPKVIVALERRPVSIRLKGLECMRGSPAKAYVVYARVEVIGGEARLLRACRIHNFWHLLPSPRHPTTF
;
A
#
# COMPACT_ATOMS: atom_id res chain seq x y z
N MET A 1 -20.89 -17.84 -29.53
CA MET A 1 -21.02 -16.55 -28.82
C MET A 1 -19.74 -16.34 -28.02
N THR A 2 -18.87 -15.47 -28.52
CA THR A 2 -17.59 -15.11 -27.91
C THR A 2 -17.81 -14.16 -26.76
N SER A 3 -17.55 -14.60 -25.53
CA SER A 3 -17.48 -13.71 -24.36
C SER A 3 -16.09 -13.10 -24.27
N SER A 4 -15.99 -11.84 -24.70
CA SER A 4 -14.79 -11.00 -24.60
C SER A 4 -14.39 -10.80 -23.14
N SER A 5 -13.20 -11.30 -22.77
CA SER A 5 -12.54 -10.94 -21.52
C SER A 5 -12.17 -9.46 -21.55
N GLY A 6 -12.86 -8.66 -20.75
CA GLY A 6 -12.50 -7.27 -20.52
C GLY A 6 -11.17 -7.20 -19.77
N ALA A 7 -10.07 -7.15 -20.53
CA ALA A 7 -8.78 -6.73 -20.00
C ALA A 7 -8.96 -5.29 -19.53
N THR A 8 -9.03 -5.09 -18.21
CA THR A 8 -8.95 -3.75 -17.64
C THR A 8 -7.53 -3.27 -17.88
N THR A 9 -7.32 -2.53 -18.98
CA THR A 9 -6.09 -1.79 -19.24
C THR A 9 -5.81 -0.94 -18.02
N SER A 10 -4.83 -1.32 -17.20
CA SER A 10 -4.39 -0.47 -16.12
C SER A 10 -3.87 0.81 -16.75
N GLN A 11 -4.61 1.91 -16.64
CA GLN A 11 -4.03 3.21 -16.92
C GLN A 11 -2.72 3.27 -16.15
N ASN A 12 -1.61 3.51 -16.85
CA ASN A 12 -0.32 3.71 -16.23
C ASN A 12 -0.42 5.06 -15.49
N VAL A 13 -0.95 5.01 -14.28
CA VAL A 13 -1.02 6.18 -13.43
C VAL A 13 0.37 6.29 -12.81
N ASP A 14 1.11 7.32 -13.23
CA ASP A 14 2.50 7.60 -12.81
C ASP A 14 2.58 8.00 -11.33
N TYR A 15 2.13 7.14 -10.43
CA TYR A 15 2.25 7.35 -8.99
C TYR A 15 3.73 7.37 -8.61
N THR A 16 4.13 8.44 -7.92
CA THR A 16 5.53 8.66 -7.51
C THR A 16 5.72 8.50 -6.01
N HIS A 17 4.64 8.66 -5.23
CA HIS A 17 4.68 8.66 -3.77
C HIS A 17 3.49 7.87 -3.22
N PHE A 18 3.57 7.51 -1.94
CA PHE A 18 2.47 6.88 -1.23
C PHE A 18 2.53 7.23 0.26
N ILE A 19 1.38 7.13 0.94
CA ILE A 19 1.28 7.19 2.40
C ILE A 19 1.25 5.75 2.90
N SER A 20 2.13 5.43 3.84
CA SER A 20 2.22 4.10 4.42
C SER A 20 2.17 4.08 5.94
N LEU A 21 1.73 2.94 6.48
CA LEU A 21 1.90 2.58 7.88
C LEU A 21 3.04 1.54 7.95
N PRO A 22 4.19 1.88 8.55
CA PRO A 22 5.33 0.97 8.59
C PRO A 22 5.02 -0.17 9.56
N LEU A 23 5.03 -1.41 9.06
CA LEU A 23 4.84 -2.61 9.88
C LEU A 23 6.17 -3.15 10.42
N SER A 24 7.27 -2.76 9.78
CA SER A 24 8.64 -3.10 10.20
C SER A 24 9.04 -2.52 11.56
N ILE A 25 8.26 -1.57 12.10
CA ILE A 25 8.45 -1.07 13.47
C ILE A 25 8.18 -2.14 14.53
N HIS A 26 7.48 -3.23 14.18
CA HIS A 26 7.19 -4.34 15.08
C HIS A 26 8.13 -5.51 14.79
N PRO A 27 9.14 -5.79 15.65
CA PRO A 27 10.13 -6.84 15.39
C PRO A 27 9.51 -8.23 15.19
N GLU A 28 8.44 -8.54 15.91
CA GLU A 28 7.71 -9.80 15.73
C GLU A 28 7.14 -9.97 14.32
N MET A 29 6.67 -8.88 13.70
CA MET A 29 6.16 -8.89 12.34
C MET A 29 7.29 -9.13 11.34
N VAL A 30 8.44 -8.47 11.55
CA VAL A 30 9.65 -8.67 10.75
C VAL A 30 10.13 -10.12 10.83
N ASN A 31 10.17 -10.70 12.03
CA ASN A 31 10.59 -12.09 12.23
C ASN A 31 9.64 -13.08 11.55
N LYS A 32 8.32 -12.85 11.65
CA LYS A 32 7.32 -13.67 10.94
C LYS A 32 7.50 -13.59 9.42
N LEU A 33 7.73 -12.40 8.87
CA LEU A 33 8.00 -12.21 7.45
C LEU A 33 9.27 -12.94 7.01
N ILE A 34 10.36 -12.82 7.78
CA ILE A 34 11.62 -13.54 7.50
C ILE A 34 11.40 -15.06 7.52
N ASN A 35 10.60 -15.58 8.46
CA ASN A 35 10.31 -17.00 8.53
C ASN A 35 9.48 -17.48 7.33
N VAL A 36 8.51 -16.68 6.87
CA VAL A 36 7.78 -16.97 5.63
C VAL A 36 8.73 -17.00 4.44
N GLN A 37 9.60 -16.00 4.29
CA GLN A 37 10.60 -15.96 3.21
C GLN A 37 11.51 -17.19 3.24
N LYS A 38 12.05 -17.56 4.41
CA LYS A 38 12.87 -18.76 4.58
C LYS A 38 12.10 -20.03 4.23
N SER A 39 10.84 -20.14 4.64
CA SER A 39 10.01 -21.30 4.33
C SER A 39 9.75 -21.46 2.83
N VAL A 40 9.58 -20.36 2.09
CA VAL A 40 9.37 -20.38 0.64
C VAL A 40 10.68 -20.55 -0.13
N LEU A 41 11.82 -20.12 0.43
CA LEU A 41 13.14 -20.34 -0.18
C LEU A 41 13.73 -21.72 0.12
N GLY A 42 13.33 -22.34 1.22
CA GLY A 42 13.77 -23.69 1.62
C GLY A 42 13.10 -24.82 0.83
N THR A 43 12.15 -24.51 -0.05
CA THR A 43 11.54 -25.45 -0.98
C THR A 43 12.41 -25.68 -2.22
N THR A 44 12.29 -26.87 -2.81
CA THR A 44 13.17 -27.49 -3.82
C THR A 44 13.61 -26.62 -5.00
N GLU A 45 14.69 -27.02 -5.67
CA GLU A 45 15.27 -26.43 -6.90
C GLU A 45 14.24 -26.01 -7.96
N VAL A 46 13.13 -26.75 -8.09
CA VAL A 46 11.97 -26.45 -8.96
C VAL A 46 11.48 -25.00 -8.82
N TYR A 47 11.52 -24.41 -7.63
CA TYR A 47 11.03 -23.04 -7.42
C TYR A 47 11.99 -22.00 -7.96
N GLN A 48 13.30 -22.28 -7.98
CA GLN A 48 14.28 -21.38 -8.59
C GLN A 48 14.07 -21.32 -10.11
N ASP A 49 13.79 -22.45 -10.75
CA ASP A 49 13.45 -22.52 -12.18
C ASP A 49 12.16 -21.77 -12.52
N LEU A 50 11.26 -21.62 -11.55
CA LEU A 50 10.03 -20.80 -11.65
C LEU A 50 10.26 -19.32 -11.31
N GLY A 51 11.50 -18.89 -11.06
CA GLY A 51 11.85 -17.52 -10.71
C GLY A 51 11.52 -17.13 -9.26
N ILE A 52 11.24 -18.10 -8.40
CA ILE A 52 11.02 -17.86 -6.96
C ILE A 52 12.39 -17.90 -6.27
N GLU A 53 13.01 -16.73 -6.22
CA GLU A 53 14.32 -16.52 -5.61
C GLU A 53 14.30 -15.33 -4.64
N LYS A 54 15.38 -15.11 -3.90
CA LYS A 54 15.41 -14.09 -2.84
C LYS A 54 15.05 -12.68 -3.33
N SER A 55 15.34 -12.36 -4.59
CA SER A 55 15.14 -11.05 -5.21
C SER A 55 13.67 -10.63 -5.29
N ILE A 56 12.72 -11.57 -5.35
CA ILE A 56 11.29 -11.26 -5.48
C ILE A 56 10.64 -10.85 -4.16
N PHE A 57 11.32 -11.11 -3.04
CA PHE A 57 10.78 -10.82 -1.71
C PHE A 57 11.08 -9.38 -1.30
N ILE A 58 10.09 -8.72 -0.70
CA ILE A 58 10.27 -7.41 -0.10
C ILE A 58 11.37 -7.44 0.96
N ASN A 59 12.18 -6.38 1.02
CA ASN A 59 13.09 -6.17 2.15
C ASN A 59 12.27 -6.06 3.45
N PRO A 60 12.51 -6.90 4.47
CA PRO A 60 11.71 -6.85 5.70
C PRO A 60 11.70 -5.49 6.40
N LYS A 61 12.76 -4.69 6.23
CA LYS A 61 12.84 -3.32 6.79
C LYS A 61 11.88 -2.34 6.12
N THR A 62 11.48 -2.59 4.88
CA THR A 62 10.55 -1.75 4.13
C THR A 62 9.11 -2.28 4.19
N PHE A 63 8.81 -3.28 5.02
CA PHE A 63 7.47 -3.88 5.12
C PHE A 63 6.44 -2.88 5.67
N HIS A 64 5.41 -2.59 4.89
CA HIS A 64 4.42 -1.55 5.19
C HIS A 64 3.03 -1.88 4.63
N LEU A 65 2.02 -1.21 5.17
CA LEU A 65 0.69 -1.11 4.57
C LEU A 65 0.59 0.21 3.79
N THR A 66 0.25 0.14 2.51
CA THR A 66 -0.06 1.33 1.70
C THR A 66 -1.50 1.78 1.96
N VAL A 67 -1.68 3.04 2.33
CA VAL A 67 -3.00 3.62 2.61
C VAL A 67 -3.50 4.45 1.43
N VAL A 68 -2.60 5.22 0.79
CA VAL A 68 -2.93 6.10 -0.34
C VAL A 68 -1.77 6.14 -1.33
N MET A 69 -2.07 6.06 -2.62
CA MET A 69 -1.13 6.31 -3.72
C MET A 69 -1.26 7.77 -4.18
N LEU A 70 -0.13 8.46 -4.36
CA LEU A 70 -0.07 9.90 -4.67
C LEU A 70 0.74 10.17 -5.94
N ARG A 71 0.27 11.16 -6.71
CA ARG A 71 0.98 11.67 -7.88
C ARG A 71 1.57 13.04 -7.54
N LEU A 72 2.84 13.06 -7.13
CA LEU A 72 3.56 14.27 -6.76
C LEU A 72 4.75 14.41 -7.71
N TRP A 73 4.59 15.22 -8.76
CA TRP A 73 5.56 15.33 -9.86
C TRP A 73 6.48 16.56 -9.77
N ASN A 74 6.31 17.36 -8.72
CA ASN A 74 7.17 18.51 -8.44
C ASN A 74 7.23 18.78 -6.93
N LYS A 75 8.20 19.62 -6.54
CA LYS A 75 8.43 20.00 -5.14
C LYS A 75 7.20 20.67 -4.53
N ASP A 76 6.55 21.59 -5.22
CA ASP A 76 5.38 22.31 -4.71
C ASP A 76 4.23 21.38 -4.29
N ARG A 77 3.96 20.33 -5.08
CA ARG A 77 2.94 19.33 -4.75
C ARG A 77 3.36 18.44 -3.59
N PHE A 78 4.65 18.12 -3.50
CA PHE A 78 5.19 17.38 -2.36
C PHE A 78 5.04 18.17 -1.05
N GLU A 79 5.41 19.44 -1.07
CA GLU A 79 5.27 20.34 0.09
C GLU A 79 3.80 20.55 0.45
N ALA A 80 2.93 20.77 -0.54
CA ALA A 80 1.48 20.88 -0.31
C ALA A 80 0.91 19.61 0.33
N ALA A 81 1.24 18.42 -0.18
CA ALA A 81 0.79 17.16 0.40
C ALA A 81 1.30 16.99 1.85
N SER A 82 2.56 17.36 2.11
CA SER A 82 3.15 17.31 3.44
C SER A 82 2.42 18.25 4.43
N GLU A 83 2.09 19.46 3.98
CA GLU A 83 1.36 20.44 4.79
C GLU A 83 -0.07 20.00 5.11
N VAL A 84 -0.76 19.41 4.12
CA VAL A 84 -2.10 18.88 4.38
C VAL A 84 -2.01 17.72 5.39
N MET A 85 -1.07 16.80 5.24
CA MET A 85 -0.85 15.70 6.20
C MET A 85 -0.60 16.22 7.62
N ARG A 86 0.20 17.27 7.77
CA ARG A 86 0.46 17.93 9.07
C ARG A 86 -0.82 18.52 9.66
N THR A 87 -1.61 19.20 8.85
CA THR A 87 -2.85 19.88 9.28
C THR A 87 -3.95 18.89 9.67
N VAL A 88 -4.06 17.75 8.97
CA VAL A 88 -5.10 16.74 9.26
C VAL A 88 -4.70 15.78 10.38
N SER A 89 -3.41 15.67 10.73
CA SER A 89 -2.90 14.72 11.73
C SER A 89 -3.67 14.75 13.07
N PRO A 90 -3.94 15.91 13.71
CA PRO A 90 -4.72 15.95 14.94
C PRO A 90 -6.15 15.39 14.76
N LYS A 91 -6.79 15.65 13.62
CA LYS A 91 -8.14 15.14 13.31
C LYS A 91 -8.12 13.62 13.12
N VAL A 92 -7.08 13.10 12.47
CA VAL A 92 -6.88 11.65 12.29
C VAL A 92 -6.77 10.96 13.66
N ILE A 93 -5.96 11.50 14.57
CA ILE A 93 -5.81 10.97 15.93
C ILE A 93 -7.15 10.94 16.67
N VAL A 94 -7.96 11.99 16.55
CA VAL A 94 -9.31 12.06 17.15
C VAL A 94 -10.26 11.04 16.50
N ALA A 95 -10.27 10.89 15.17
CA ALA A 95 -11.12 9.91 14.49
C ALA A 95 -10.74 8.45 14.83
N LEU A 96 -9.46 8.24 15.13
CA LEU A 96 -8.94 7.00 15.70
C LEU A 96 -9.20 6.88 17.20
N GLU A 97 -9.99 7.75 17.82
CA GLU A 97 -10.32 7.70 19.25
C GLU A 97 -9.07 7.68 20.15
N ARG A 98 -7.98 8.31 19.71
CA ARG A 98 -6.68 8.38 20.43
C ARG A 98 -6.10 7.02 20.83
N ARG A 99 -6.48 5.94 20.12
CA ARG A 99 -5.98 4.59 20.39
C ARG A 99 -5.50 3.92 19.09
N PRO A 100 -4.62 2.93 19.15
CA PRO A 100 -4.15 2.23 17.96
C PRO A 100 -5.28 1.54 17.19
N VAL A 101 -5.02 1.25 15.92
CA VAL A 101 -5.81 0.30 15.12
C VAL A 101 -5.07 -1.03 15.15
N SER A 102 -5.69 -2.05 15.73
CA SER A 102 -5.13 -3.39 15.73
C SER A 102 -5.48 -4.08 14.42
N ILE A 103 -4.48 -4.64 13.75
CA ILE A 103 -4.66 -5.39 12.51
C ILE A 103 -4.13 -6.81 12.64
N ARG A 104 -4.69 -7.70 11.84
CA ARG A 104 -4.17 -9.05 11.62
C ARG A 104 -3.90 -9.22 10.14
N LEU A 105 -2.71 -9.71 9.81
CA LEU A 105 -2.39 -10.16 8.45
C LEU A 105 -2.80 -11.62 8.32
N LYS A 106 -3.60 -11.96 7.30
CA LYS A 106 -4.10 -13.32 7.09
C LYS A 106 -4.10 -13.73 5.63
N GLY A 107 -3.60 -14.93 5.37
CA GLY A 107 -3.57 -15.52 4.03
C GLY A 107 -2.76 -14.70 3.04
N LEU A 108 -2.82 -15.12 1.77
CA LEU A 108 -2.22 -14.44 0.64
C LEU A 108 -3.27 -14.18 -0.43
N GLU A 109 -3.04 -13.14 -1.21
CA GLU A 109 -3.86 -12.74 -2.34
C GLU A 109 -2.98 -12.13 -3.45
N CYS A 110 -3.50 -12.11 -4.67
CA CYS A 110 -2.74 -11.68 -5.85
C CYS A 110 -3.26 -10.33 -6.33
N MET A 111 -2.37 -9.36 -6.52
CA MET A 111 -2.66 -8.13 -7.23
C MET A 111 -2.18 -8.28 -8.67
N ARG A 112 -3.15 -8.32 -9.59
CA ARG A 112 -2.98 -8.61 -11.02
C ARG A 112 -2.50 -10.06 -11.29
N GLY A 113 -3.28 -10.78 -12.08
CA GLY A 113 -3.00 -12.17 -12.47
C GLY A 113 -3.65 -13.21 -11.57
N SER A 114 -3.52 -14.47 -11.97
CA SER A 114 -3.92 -15.66 -11.20
C SER A 114 -2.81 -16.08 -10.22
N PRO A 115 -3.07 -16.96 -9.23
CA PRO A 115 -2.03 -17.50 -8.36
C PRO A 115 -0.78 -18.04 -9.08
N ALA A 116 -0.96 -18.68 -10.25
CA ALA A 116 0.15 -19.20 -11.06
C ALA A 116 0.91 -18.15 -11.90
N LYS A 117 0.40 -16.91 -11.99
CA LYS A 117 0.92 -15.82 -12.85
C LYS A 117 0.81 -14.47 -12.15
N ALA A 118 0.92 -14.47 -10.83
CA ALA A 118 0.70 -13.27 -10.03
C ALA A 118 1.88 -12.31 -10.22
N TYR A 119 1.57 -11.04 -10.49
CA TYR A 119 2.61 -10.02 -10.55
C TYR A 119 3.03 -9.54 -9.16
N VAL A 120 2.07 -9.41 -8.25
CA VAL A 120 2.31 -9.08 -6.84
C VAL A 120 1.49 -10.00 -5.96
N VAL A 121 2.13 -10.54 -4.92
CA VAL A 121 1.47 -11.29 -3.84
C VAL A 121 1.53 -10.47 -2.56
N TYR A 122 0.40 -10.35 -1.87
CA TYR A 122 0.28 -9.60 -0.62
C TYR A 122 -0.54 -10.34 0.42
N ALA A 123 -0.36 -9.98 1.70
CA ALA A 123 -1.18 -10.50 2.80
C ALA A 123 -2.44 -9.64 2.98
N ARG A 124 -3.59 -10.27 3.19
CA ARG A 124 -4.84 -9.53 3.48
C ARG A 124 -4.79 -8.92 4.88
N VAL A 125 -5.36 -7.74 5.02
CA VAL A 125 -5.46 -7.02 6.28
C VAL A 125 -6.86 -7.19 6.84
N GLU A 126 -6.95 -7.59 8.09
CA GLU A 126 -8.18 -7.63 8.86
C GLU A 126 -8.07 -6.64 10.04
N VAL A 127 -9.01 -5.71 10.15
CA VAL A 127 -9.04 -4.77 11.28
C VAL A 127 -9.76 -5.41 12.48
N ILE A 128 -9.02 -5.60 13.56
CA ILE A 128 -9.55 -6.19 14.78
C ILE A 128 -10.42 -5.16 15.51
N GLY A 129 -11.63 -5.58 15.89
CA GLY A 129 -12.62 -4.68 16.51
C GLY A 129 -13.39 -3.79 15.52
N GLY A 130 -13.27 -4.07 14.22
CA GLY A 130 -14.06 -3.43 13.16
C GLY A 130 -13.38 -2.23 12.50
N GLU A 131 -13.76 -1.99 11.24
CA GLU A 131 -13.09 -1.02 10.35
C GLU A 131 -13.56 0.43 10.54
N ALA A 132 -14.66 0.66 11.29
CA ALA A 132 -15.33 1.95 11.35
C ALA A 132 -14.39 3.11 11.73
N ARG A 133 -13.48 2.90 12.70
CA ARG A 133 -12.48 3.90 13.11
C ARG A 133 -11.49 4.23 12.01
N LEU A 134 -10.95 3.18 11.37
CA LEU A 134 -10.02 3.34 10.27
C LEU A 134 -10.69 4.04 9.08
N LEU A 135 -11.91 3.65 8.71
CA LEU A 135 -12.67 4.28 7.64
C LEU A 135 -12.97 5.76 7.93
N ARG A 136 -13.34 6.12 9.17
CA ARG A 136 -13.50 7.53 9.56
C ARG A 136 -12.19 8.31 9.44
N ALA A 137 -11.08 7.74 9.91
CA ALA A 137 -9.76 8.36 9.79
C ALA A 137 -9.35 8.55 8.34
N CYS A 138 -9.57 7.54 7.49
CA CYS A 138 -9.34 7.64 6.06
C CYS A 138 -10.18 8.75 5.44
N ARG A 139 -11.49 8.84 5.71
CA ARG A 139 -12.40 9.87 5.15
C ARG A 139 -12.01 11.32 5.43
N ILE A 140 -11.16 11.58 6.42
CA ILE A 140 -10.61 12.93 6.65
C ILE A 140 -9.84 13.42 5.41
N HIS A 141 -9.34 12.54 4.53
CA HIS A 141 -8.71 12.90 3.25
C HIS A 141 -9.63 13.55 2.19
N ASN A 142 -10.95 13.69 2.42
CA ASN A 142 -11.83 14.43 1.50
C ASN A 142 -11.44 15.92 1.35
N PHE A 143 -10.37 16.37 2.01
CA PHE A 143 -9.67 17.62 1.74
C PHE A 143 -8.80 17.61 0.46
N TRP A 144 -8.70 16.52 -0.31
CA TRP A 144 -7.84 16.50 -1.52
C TRP A 144 -8.34 17.43 -2.62
N HIS A 145 -9.60 17.85 -2.58
CA HIS A 145 -10.12 18.95 -3.39
C HIS A 145 -9.50 20.33 -3.06
N LEU A 146 -8.79 20.46 -1.93
CA LEU A 146 -8.05 21.66 -1.53
C LEU A 146 -6.60 21.68 -2.04
N LEU A 147 -6.12 20.60 -2.66
CA LEU A 147 -4.86 20.69 -3.39
C LEU A 147 -5.08 21.69 -4.55
N PRO A 148 -4.19 22.69 -4.73
CA PRO A 148 -4.34 23.64 -5.80
C PRO A 148 -4.56 22.91 -7.12
N SER A 149 -5.62 23.28 -7.84
CA SER A 149 -5.79 22.88 -9.23
C SER A 149 -4.50 23.16 -9.99
N PRO A 150 -4.12 22.35 -10.99
CA PRO A 150 -2.96 22.64 -11.81
C PRO A 150 -3.11 24.08 -12.31
N ARG A 151 -2.23 24.99 -11.89
CA ARG A 151 -2.09 26.26 -12.60
C ARG A 151 -1.60 25.83 -13.98
N HIS A 152 -2.47 26.00 -14.98
CA HIS A 152 -2.06 25.89 -16.37
C HIS A 152 -0.80 26.76 -16.53
N PRO A 153 0.25 26.27 -17.20
CA PRO A 153 1.38 27.13 -17.51
C PRO A 153 0.83 28.31 -18.31
N THR A 154 0.84 29.49 -17.70
CA THR A 154 0.72 30.75 -18.41
C THR A 154 1.88 30.78 -19.39
N THR A 155 1.51 30.73 -20.66
CA THR A 155 2.35 30.99 -21.84
C THR A 155 3.44 32.01 -21.56
N PHE A 156 4.67 31.61 -21.81
CA PHE A 156 5.72 32.41 -22.44
C PHE A 156 6.49 31.52 -23.40
#